data_AF-A0A1W6N6A1-F1
#
_entry.id   AF-A0A1W6N6A1-F1
#
_cell.length_a   1.000
_cell.length_b   1.000
_cell.length_c   1.000
_cell.angle_alpha   90.00
_cell.angle_beta   90.00
_cell.angle_gamma   90.00
#
_symmetry.space_group_name_H-M   'P 1'
#
loop_
_entity.id
_entity.type
_entity.pdbx_description
1 polymer ?
#
loop_
_entity_poly.entity_id
_entity_poly.type
_entity_poly.pdbx_seq_one_letter_code
_entity_poly.pdbx_strand_id
1 'polypeptide(L)'
;MTQALKPGGKMLHKVDLRDHKMFSSYFHELKFYEIPDFMYALMTKGSGYPNRILLADYKKRLTQIPNIKIKFYITQLAGYGPIEPHVPFEKLPKTALKTAKNFVEEKKKNFSSSLKHRTTEDLMVTGFFMVIEKLKDHRKP
;
A
#
# COMPACT_ATOMS: atom_id res chain seq x y z
N MET A 1 1.07 -6.21 15.97
CA MET A 1 2.36 -5.92 15.31
C MET A 1 3.24 -5.00 16.18
N THR A 2 2.87 -3.75 16.42
CA THR A 2 3.66 -2.77 17.20
C THR A 2 3.91 -3.17 18.67
N GLN A 3 2.96 -3.88 19.29
CA GLN A 3 3.07 -4.35 20.68
C GLN A 3 4.24 -5.32 20.90
N ALA A 4 4.70 -6.04 19.87
CA ALA A 4 5.83 -6.97 19.97
C ALA A 4 7.19 -6.26 20.09
N LEU A 5 7.25 -4.95 19.82
CA LEU A 5 8.49 -4.19 19.93
C LEU A 5 8.77 -3.80 21.38
N LYS A 6 10.00 -4.05 21.82
CA LYS A 6 10.57 -3.40 23.01
C LYS A 6 10.76 -1.90 22.75
N PRO A 7 10.78 -1.03 23.77
CA PRO A 7 11.12 0.39 23.59
C PRO A 7 12.47 0.57 22.88
N GLY A 8 12.54 1.44 21.88
CA GLY A 8 13.69 1.60 20.98
C GLY A 8 13.80 0.52 19.89
N GLY A 9 12.96 -0.50 19.91
CA GLY A 9 12.94 -1.58 18.92
C GLY A 9 12.41 -1.09 17.56
N LYS A 10 12.93 -1.70 16.49
CA LYS A 10 12.55 -1.39 15.10
C LYS A 10 11.98 -2.61 14.39
N MET A 11 11.01 -2.36 13.52
CA MET A 11 10.44 -3.34 12.61
C MET A 11 10.53 -2.80 11.19
N LEU A 12 10.98 -3.63 10.25
CA LEU A 12 10.82 -3.43 8.83
C LEU A 12 9.76 -4.43 8.35
N HIS A 13 8.76 -3.95 7.63
CA HIS A 13 7.73 -4.81 7.06
C HIS A 13 7.47 -4.42 5.60
N LYS A 14 7.59 -5.39 4.70
CA LYS A 14 7.27 -5.23 3.28
C LYS A 14 5.80 -5.56 3.07
N VAL A 15 5.07 -4.65 2.45
CA VAL A 15 3.68 -4.85 2.07
C VAL A 15 3.61 -4.90 0.55
N ASP A 16 3.07 -6.00 0.04
CA ASP A 16 2.72 -6.19 -1.36
C ASP A 16 1.21 -6.00 -1.52
N LEU A 17 0.80 -5.05 -2.37
CA LEU A 17 -0.60 -4.74 -2.65
C LEU A 17 -1.03 -5.22 -4.03
N ARG A 18 -0.19 -5.99 -4.72
CA ARG A 18 -0.53 -6.57 -6.01
C ARG A 18 -1.57 -7.67 -5.86
N ASP A 19 -2.12 -8.08 -6.99
CA ASP A 19 -3.11 -9.15 -7.09
C ASP A 19 -2.53 -10.57 -6.90
N HIS A 20 -1.22 -10.69 -6.63
CA HIS A 20 -0.49 -11.96 -6.48
C HIS A 20 -0.71 -12.94 -7.64
N LYS A 21 -0.78 -12.43 -8.88
CA LYS A 21 -1.02 -13.22 -10.10
C LYS A 21 -2.42 -13.84 -10.19
N MET A 22 -3.36 -13.40 -9.36
CA MET A 22 -4.75 -13.87 -9.44
C MET A 22 -5.40 -13.50 -10.78
N PHE A 23 -5.05 -12.34 -11.35
CA PHE A 23 -5.54 -11.85 -12.63
C PHE A 23 -4.42 -11.40 -13.57
N SER A 24 -3.30 -10.94 -13.03
CA SER A 24 -2.21 -10.30 -13.77
C SER A 24 -1.48 -11.23 -14.75
N SER A 25 -1.78 -12.53 -14.73
CA SER A 25 -1.36 -13.47 -15.78
C SER A 25 -2.00 -13.19 -17.14
N TYR A 26 -3.20 -12.61 -17.16
CA TYR A 26 -3.98 -12.36 -18.39
C TYR A 26 -4.52 -10.94 -18.49
N PHE A 27 -4.55 -10.20 -17.38
CA PHE A 27 -5.08 -8.85 -17.29
C PHE A 27 -4.02 -7.89 -16.74
N HIS A 28 -4.33 -6.59 -16.74
CA HIS A 28 -3.47 -5.62 -16.06
C HIS A 28 -3.49 -5.82 -14.53
N GLU A 29 -2.42 -5.38 -13.85
CA GLU A 29 -2.22 -5.69 -12.42
C GLU A 29 -3.29 -5.13 -11.47
N LEU A 30 -4.03 -4.10 -11.89
CA LEU A 30 -5.16 -3.53 -11.15
C LEU A 30 -6.51 -4.09 -11.56
N LYS A 31 -6.58 -5.17 -12.36
CA LYS A 31 -7.85 -5.75 -12.82
C LYS A 31 -8.74 -6.13 -11.66
N PHE A 32 -8.14 -6.64 -10.60
CA PHE A 32 -8.85 -6.98 -9.38
C PHE A 32 -9.51 -5.77 -8.72
N TYR A 33 -9.17 -4.51 -9.02
CA TYR A 33 -9.91 -3.33 -8.54
C TYR A 33 -11.24 -3.10 -9.25
N GLU A 34 -11.45 -3.70 -10.42
CA GLU A 34 -12.68 -3.57 -11.20
C GLU A 34 -13.82 -4.47 -10.69
N ILE A 35 -13.49 -5.51 -9.91
CA ILE A 35 -14.49 -6.46 -9.42
C ILE A 35 -15.36 -5.78 -8.34
N PRO A 36 -16.70 -5.88 -8.39
CA PRO A 36 -17.58 -5.33 -7.36
C PRO A 36 -17.17 -5.76 -5.95
N ASP A 37 -17.33 -4.86 -4.97
CA ASP A 37 -16.80 -5.07 -3.62
C ASP A 37 -17.37 -6.31 -2.93
N PHE A 38 -18.67 -6.56 -3.09
CA PHE A 38 -19.33 -7.75 -2.52
C PHE A 38 -18.78 -9.04 -3.14
N MET A 39 -18.56 -9.06 -4.47
CA MET A 39 -18.01 -10.23 -5.16
C MET A 39 -16.58 -10.49 -4.71
N TYR A 40 -15.76 -9.44 -4.63
CA TYR A 40 -14.38 -9.58 -4.21
C TYR A 40 -14.25 -10.05 -2.76
N ALA A 41 -15.13 -9.56 -1.88
CA ALA A 41 -15.19 -10.05 -0.51
C ALA A 41 -15.50 -11.56 -0.48
N LEU A 42 -16.46 -12.04 -1.27
CA LEU A 42 -16.75 -13.48 -1.37
C LEU A 42 -15.57 -14.29 -1.93
N MET A 43 -14.88 -13.76 -2.94
CA MET A 43 -13.72 -14.42 -3.56
C MET A 43 -12.52 -14.54 -2.62
N THR A 44 -12.36 -13.58 -1.70
CA THR A 44 -11.18 -13.50 -0.82
C THR A 44 -11.46 -13.91 0.62
N LYS A 45 -12.72 -14.09 1.02
CA LYS A 45 -13.10 -14.46 2.38
C LYS A 45 -12.45 -15.78 2.79
N GLY A 46 -11.76 -15.77 3.93
CA GLY A 46 -11.08 -16.96 4.45
C GLY A 46 -9.86 -17.39 3.65
N SER A 47 -9.40 -16.58 2.70
CA SER A 47 -8.20 -16.84 1.90
C SER A 47 -7.07 -15.89 2.29
N GLY A 48 -5.84 -16.25 1.92
CA GLY A 48 -4.68 -15.36 1.98
C GLY A 48 -4.56 -14.41 0.78
N TYR A 49 -5.62 -14.28 -0.05
CA TYR A 49 -5.59 -13.42 -1.23
C TYR A 49 -5.59 -11.93 -0.86
N PRO A 50 -5.09 -11.05 -1.75
CA PRO A 50 -4.89 -9.63 -1.45
C PRO A 50 -6.17 -8.95 -0.97
N ASN A 51 -6.13 -8.34 0.21
CA ASN A 51 -7.17 -7.41 0.61
C ASN A 51 -6.86 -6.05 -0.03
N ARG A 52 -7.84 -5.39 -0.63
CA ARG A 52 -7.67 -4.10 -1.34
C ARG A 52 -7.40 -2.91 -0.39
N ILE A 53 -6.62 -3.15 0.66
CA ILE A 53 -6.24 -2.16 1.66
C ILE A 53 -5.08 -1.35 1.09
N LEU A 54 -5.26 -0.04 0.94
CA LEU A 54 -4.28 0.83 0.28
C LEU A 54 -3.28 1.40 1.28
N LEU A 55 -2.16 1.94 0.78
CA LEU A 55 -1.17 2.64 1.61
C LEU A 55 -1.80 3.72 2.51
N ALA A 56 -2.79 4.47 2.01
CA ALA A 56 -3.50 5.47 2.81
C ALA A 56 -4.21 4.87 4.03
N ASP A 57 -4.79 3.67 3.90
CA ASP A 57 -5.45 3.00 5.01
C ASP A 57 -4.44 2.54 6.07
N TYR A 58 -3.24 2.10 5.64
CA TYR A 58 -2.12 1.83 6.55
C TYR A 58 -1.67 3.10 7.27
N LYS A 59 -1.42 4.19 6.54
CA LYS A 59 -1.04 5.48 7.13
C LYS A 59 -2.05 5.92 8.20
N LYS A 60 -3.35 5.90 7.86
CA LYS A 60 -4.43 6.30 8.76
C LYS A 60 -4.49 5.47 10.04
N ARG A 61 -4.36 4.14 9.95
CA ARG A 61 -4.41 3.27 11.15
C ARG A 61 -3.15 3.41 12.01
N LEU A 62 -2.00 3.56 11.38
CA LEU A 62 -0.72 3.56 12.05
C LEU A 62 -0.42 4.89 12.76
N THR A 63 -0.91 6.03 12.24
CA THR A 63 -0.78 7.34 12.91
C THR A 63 -1.60 7.43 14.20
N GLN A 64 -2.59 6.57 14.39
CA GLN A 64 -3.41 6.51 15.61
C GLN A 64 -2.70 5.79 16.76
N ILE A 65 -1.58 5.12 16.50
CA ILE A 65 -0.85 4.37 17.52
C ILE A 65 0.11 5.33 18.24
N PRO A 66 -0.02 5.50 19.57
CA PRO A 66 0.90 6.35 20.32
C PRO A 66 2.30 5.71 20.43
N ASN A 67 3.30 6.54 20.72
CA ASN A 67 4.67 6.12 21.02
C ASN A 67 5.38 5.33 19.90
N ILE A 68 5.01 5.58 18.64
CA ILE A 68 5.73 5.03 17.49
C ILE A 68 6.11 6.11 16.49
N LYS A 69 7.26 5.91 15.83
CA LYS A 69 7.72 6.68 14.68
C LYS A 69 7.67 5.78 13.46
N ILE A 70 7.15 6.30 12.36
CA ILE A 70 6.87 5.49 11.16
C ILE A 70 7.41 6.19 9.92
N LYS A 71 8.02 5.42 9.03
CA LYS A 71 8.44 5.86 7.70
C LYS A 71 7.96 4.87 6.65
N PHE A 72 7.57 5.39 5.50
CA PHE A 72 7.17 4.58 4.34
C PHE A 72 8.15 4.80 3.21
N TYR A 73 8.51 3.71 2.53
CA TYR A 73 9.37 3.72 1.34
C TYR A 73 8.65 2.95 0.25
N ILE A 74 8.41 3.60 -0.89
CA ILE A 74 7.70 3.02 -2.01
C ILE A 74 8.62 2.04 -2.72
N THR A 75 8.12 0.83 -2.95
CA THR A 75 8.88 -0.25 -3.61
C THR A 75 8.34 -0.56 -5.00
N GLN A 76 7.05 -0.28 -5.25
CA GLN A 76 6.42 -0.57 -6.52
C GLN A 76 5.26 0.40 -6.81
N LEU A 77 5.14 0.80 -8.08
CA LEU A 77 4.05 1.59 -8.61
C LEU A 77 3.32 0.83 -9.73
N ALA A 78 2.00 1.00 -9.79
CA ALA A 78 1.16 0.46 -10.86
C ALA A 78 1.56 1.05 -12.22
N GLY A 79 1.63 0.22 -13.27
CA GLY A 79 1.96 0.61 -14.64
C GLY A 79 3.43 1.00 -14.87
N TYR A 80 4.23 1.15 -13.80
CA TYR A 80 5.65 1.48 -13.88
C TYR A 80 6.54 0.32 -13.43
N GLY A 81 6.16 -0.37 -12.35
CA GLY A 81 6.94 -1.48 -11.79
C GLY A 81 7.79 -1.07 -10.58
N PRO A 82 8.87 -1.83 -10.28
CA PRO A 82 9.71 -1.63 -9.11
C PRO A 82 10.39 -0.26 -9.06
N ILE A 83 10.58 0.26 -7.85
CA ILE A 83 11.29 1.52 -7.59
C ILE A 83 12.59 1.20 -6.87
N GLU A 84 13.73 1.47 -7.51
CA GLU A 84 15.06 1.30 -6.93
C GLU A 84 15.89 2.58 -7.11
N PRO A 85 16.46 3.16 -6.03
CA PRO A 85 16.31 2.77 -4.63
C PRO A 85 14.89 3.02 -4.09
N HIS A 86 14.48 2.29 -3.04
CA HIS A 86 13.19 2.52 -2.38
C HIS A 86 13.20 3.87 -1.66
N VAL A 87 12.28 4.76 -2.01
CA VAL A 87 12.25 6.15 -1.52
C VAL A 87 10.88 6.53 -0.94
N PRO A 88 10.82 7.54 -0.05
CA PRO A 88 9.55 8.16 0.31
C PRO A 88 8.80 8.66 -0.92
N PHE A 89 7.48 8.76 -0.80
CA PHE A 89 6.61 9.15 -1.91
C PHE A 89 7.01 10.50 -2.53
N GLU A 90 7.40 11.46 -1.70
CA GLU A 90 7.78 12.82 -2.08
C GLU A 90 9.08 12.86 -2.90
N LYS A 91 9.86 11.78 -2.87
CA LYS A 91 11.14 11.63 -3.59
C LYS A 91 11.03 10.74 -4.83
N LEU A 92 9.83 10.32 -5.21
CA LEU A 92 9.63 9.48 -6.38
C LEU A 92 10.05 10.21 -7.68
N PRO A 93 10.64 9.50 -8.66
CA PRO A 93 10.93 10.08 -9.96
C PRO A 93 9.67 10.63 -10.63
N LYS A 94 9.76 11.85 -11.19
CA LYS A 94 8.62 12.49 -11.88
C LYS A 94 8.07 11.65 -13.03
N THR A 95 8.95 10.94 -13.74
CA THR A 95 8.59 10.03 -14.83
C THR A 95 7.78 8.85 -14.31
N ALA A 96 8.21 8.22 -13.21
CA ALA A 96 7.50 7.12 -12.57
C ALA A 96 6.11 7.55 -12.08
N LEU A 97 6.02 8.72 -11.44
CA LEU A 97 4.75 9.31 -11.01
C LEU A 97 3.80 9.55 -12.19
N LYS A 98 4.30 10.15 -13.28
CA LYS A 98 3.49 10.43 -14.47
C LYS A 98 2.97 9.14 -15.11
N THR A 99 3.83 8.14 -15.30
CA THR A 99 3.44 6.84 -15.87
C THR A 99 2.38 6.16 -15.01
N ALA A 100 2.61 6.07 -13.71
CA ALA A 100 1.70 5.41 -12.79
C ALA A 100 0.34 6.14 -12.68
N LYS A 101 0.37 7.48 -12.65
CA LYS A 101 -0.83 8.32 -12.64
C LYS A 101 -1.68 8.08 -13.89
N ASN A 102 -1.06 8.15 -15.07
CA ASN A 102 -1.76 7.93 -16.34
C ASN A 102 -2.39 6.53 -16.40
N PHE A 103 -1.62 5.51 -15.99
CA PHE A 103 -2.09 4.12 -15.97
C PHE A 103 -3.33 3.93 -15.08
N VAL A 104 -3.31 4.50 -13.87
CA VAL A 104 -4.46 4.42 -12.96
C VAL A 104 -5.64 5.21 -13.51
N GLU A 105 -5.44 6.44 -13.99
CA GLU A 105 -6.53 7.28 -14.51
C GLU A 105 -7.27 6.64 -15.69
N GLU A 106 -6.54 5.97 -16.59
CA GLU A 106 -7.13 5.23 -17.71
C GLU A 106 -8.11 4.14 -17.24
N LYS A 107 -7.75 3.41 -16.17
CA LYS A 107 -8.53 2.27 -15.65
C LYS A 107 -9.54 2.65 -14.57
N LYS A 108 -9.37 3.78 -13.89
CA LYS A 108 -10.16 4.19 -12.71
C LYS A 108 -11.66 4.22 -12.95
N LYS A 109 -12.09 4.53 -14.18
CA LYS A 109 -13.51 4.52 -14.59
C LYS A 109 -14.18 3.15 -14.41
N ASN A 110 -13.42 2.06 -14.44
CA ASN A 110 -13.91 0.69 -14.27
C ASN A 110 -13.81 0.18 -12.83
N PHE A 111 -13.16 0.92 -11.93
CA PHE A 111 -12.95 0.45 -10.56
C PHE A 111 -14.27 0.30 -9.79
N SER A 112 -14.25 -0.53 -8.75
CA SER A 112 -15.36 -0.65 -7.83
C SER A 112 -15.68 0.70 -7.18
N SER A 113 -16.93 0.86 -6.73
CA SER A 113 -17.39 2.11 -6.13
C SER A 113 -16.54 2.55 -4.94
N SER A 114 -16.13 1.62 -4.06
CA SER A 114 -15.27 1.95 -2.92
C SER A 114 -13.88 2.50 -3.30
N LEU A 115 -13.36 2.10 -4.47
CA LEU A 115 -12.05 2.52 -4.97
C LEU A 115 -12.12 3.75 -5.88
N LYS A 116 -13.24 3.97 -6.57
CA LYS A 116 -13.44 5.16 -7.43
C LYS A 116 -13.26 6.49 -6.69
N HIS A 117 -13.68 6.54 -5.42
CA HIS A 117 -13.56 7.75 -4.59
C HIS A 117 -12.15 7.98 -4.04
N ARG A 118 -11.24 7.01 -4.16
CA ARG A 118 -9.86 7.15 -3.70
C ARG A 118 -9.07 8.05 -4.65
N THR A 119 -8.04 8.70 -4.12
CA THR A 119 -7.16 9.53 -4.95
C THR A 119 -6.36 8.62 -5.89
N THR A 120 -5.94 9.15 -7.04
CA THR A 120 -5.07 8.41 -7.97
C THR A 120 -3.76 8.03 -7.29
N GLU A 121 -3.23 8.90 -6.42
CA GLU A 121 -2.00 8.67 -5.67
C GLU A 121 -2.11 7.48 -4.71
N ASP A 122 -3.26 7.30 -4.07
CA ASP A 122 -3.49 6.15 -3.19
C ASP A 122 -3.57 4.83 -3.96
N LEU A 123 -4.13 4.87 -5.17
CA LEU A 123 -4.37 3.70 -6.01
C LEU A 123 -3.13 3.24 -6.78
N MET A 124 -2.17 4.14 -7.03
CA MET A 124 -0.99 3.82 -7.84
C MET A 124 0.13 3.12 -7.07
N VAL A 125 0.13 3.17 -5.73
CA VAL A 125 1.14 2.44 -4.93
C VAL A 125 0.74 0.98 -4.81
N THR A 126 1.53 0.09 -5.39
CA THR A 126 1.29 -1.37 -5.37
C THR A 126 2.25 -2.14 -4.46
N GLY A 127 3.22 -1.47 -3.86
CA GLY A 127 4.05 -2.06 -2.82
C GLY A 127 4.89 -1.04 -2.07
N PHE A 128 5.11 -1.27 -0.78
CA PHE A 128 5.92 -0.39 0.06
C PHE A 128 6.59 -1.14 1.21
N PHE A 129 7.68 -0.58 1.72
CA PHE A 129 8.20 -0.88 3.04
C PHE A 129 7.61 0.10 4.06
N MET A 130 7.27 -0.41 5.23
CA MET A 130 7.09 0.40 6.43
C MET A 130 8.18 0.10 7.44
N VAL A 131 8.79 1.16 7.97
CA VAL A 131 9.73 1.11 9.08
C VAL A 131 9.03 1.69 10.30
N ILE A 132 8.87 0.88 11.33
CA ILE A 132 8.23 1.27 12.59
C ILE A 132 9.30 1.23 13.68
N GLU A 133 9.41 2.30 14.44
CA GLU A 133 10.27 2.40 15.63
C GLU A 133 9.39 2.70 16.84
N LYS A 134 9.49 1.88 17.88
CA LYS A 134 8.82 2.17 19.15
C LYS A 134 9.68 3.15 19.93
N LEU A 135 9.12 4.31 20.29
CA LEU A 135 9.85 5.32 21.04
C LEU A 135 10.22 4.78 22.43
N LYS A 136 11.37 5.22 22.96
CA LYS A 136 11.74 4.93 24.35
C LYS A 136 10.78 5.69 25.26
N ASP A 137 10.22 5.03 26.27
CA ASP A 137 9.51 5.75 27.32
C ASP A 137 10.53 6.64 28.04
N HIS A 138 10.33 7.96 28.03
CA HIS A 138 11.13 8.91 28.79
C HIS A 138 10.78 8.91 30.29
N ARG A 139 10.33 7.77 30.83
CA ARG A 139 10.30 7.58 32.28
C ARG A 139 11.76 7.39 32.72
N LYS A 140 12.33 8.51 33.17
CA LYS A 140 13.69 8.68 33.73
C LYS A 140 14.03 7.53 34.70
N PRO A 141 15.31 7.10 34.79
CA PRO A 141 15.83 6.56 36.04
C PRO A 141 15.75 7.60 37.16
#